data_AF-G9NWJ6-F1
#
_entry.id   AF-G9NWJ6-F1
#
_cell.length_a   1.000
_cell.length_b   1.000
_cell.length_c   1.000
_cell.angle_alpha   90.00
_cell.angle_beta   90.00
_cell.angle_gamma   90.00
#
_symmetry.space_group_name_H-M   'P 1'
#
loop_
_entity.id
_entity.type
_entity.pdbx_description
1 polymer ?
#
loop_
_entity_poly.entity_id
_entity_poly.type
_entity_poly.pdbx_seq_one_letter_code
_entity_poly.pdbx_strand_id
1 'polypeptide(L)'
;MNPSPEIFDRLFKPGEDDIEWIRARIEKHLNACKRYLNMHPSKVEKALDEANDASSLAVAEGMVKIDRKIKFYRAECHRRLEEWREAGKLYEECVVDARDEKYLAGMRRLCRDKLSGPRNDSRLRHKEGCGNLRQMSRSHNDKVEV
;
A
#
# COMPACT_ATOMS: atom_id res chain seq x y z
N MET A 1 -2.20 44.42 23.74
CA MET A 1 -1.53 44.20 22.44
C MET A 1 -1.58 42.72 22.16
N ASN A 2 -2.24 42.29 21.09
CA ASN A 2 -2.20 40.89 20.69
C ASN A 2 -0.80 40.61 20.11
N PRO A 3 -0.10 39.57 20.56
CA PRO A 3 1.16 39.18 19.96
C PRO A 3 0.97 38.95 18.46
N SER A 4 1.89 39.48 17.64
CA SER A 4 1.82 39.28 16.19
C SER A 4 2.02 37.78 15.86
N PRO A 5 1.38 37.26 14.81
CA PRO A 5 1.57 35.88 14.35
C PRO A 5 3.05 35.49 14.17
N GLU A 6 3.87 36.45 13.73
CA GLU A 6 5.32 36.30 13.55
C GLU A 6 6.09 35.92 14.85
N ILE A 7 5.56 36.29 16.03
CA ILE A 7 6.16 35.92 17.31
C ILE A 7 5.96 34.42 17.59
N PHE A 8 4.78 33.88 17.29
CA PHE A 8 4.52 32.44 17.44
C PHE A 8 5.34 31.63 16.43
N ASP A 9 5.40 32.09 15.18
CA ASP A 9 6.22 31.44 14.14
C ASP A 9 7.72 31.43 14.47
N ARG A 10 8.21 32.37 15.28
CA ARG A 10 9.60 32.37 15.77
C ARG A 10 9.81 31.50 17.00
N LEU A 11 8.86 31.50 17.93
CA LEU A 11 8.99 30.77 19.21
C LEU A 11 8.80 29.26 19.06
N PHE A 12 8.00 28.83 18.08
CA PHE A 12 7.65 27.42 17.87
C PHE A 12 8.29 26.81 16.63
N LYS A 13 9.31 27.47 16.05
CA LYS A 13 10.12 26.84 15.00
C LYS A 13 10.94 25.71 15.63
N PRO A 14 10.81 24.46 15.14
CA PRO A 14 11.61 23.35 15.62
C PRO A 14 13.10 23.68 15.50
N GLY A 15 13.84 23.53 16.59
CA GLY A 15 15.30 23.60 16.57
C GLY A 15 15.91 22.37 15.88
N GLU A 16 17.24 22.34 15.76
CA GLU A 16 17.93 21.18 15.18
C GLU A 16 17.66 19.90 15.98
N ASP A 17 17.65 19.98 17.32
CA ASP A 17 17.35 18.86 18.22
C ASP A 17 15.93 18.32 18.01
N ASP A 18 14.94 19.19 17.79
CA ASP A 18 13.56 18.80 17.53
C ASP A 18 13.47 18.05 16.19
N ILE A 19 14.14 18.56 15.14
CA ILE A 19 14.20 17.93 13.83
C ILE A 19 14.91 16.56 13.91
N GLU A 20 15.98 16.44 14.69
CA GLU A 20 16.65 15.16 14.92
C GLU A 20 15.76 14.17 15.66
N TRP A 21 15.04 14.62 16.70
CA TRP A 21 14.07 13.81 17.41
C TRP A 21 12.94 13.33 16.49
N ILE A 22 12.40 14.20 15.63
CA ILE A 22 11.40 13.84 14.61
C ILE A 22 11.97 12.81 13.64
N ARG A 23 13.21 12.98 13.15
CA ARG A 23 13.89 11.99 12.28
C ARG A 23 13.97 10.64 12.95
N ALA A 24 14.45 10.58 14.19
CA ALA A 24 14.55 9.35 14.96
C ALA A 24 13.17 8.68 15.13
N ARG A 25 12.11 9.48 15.33
CA ARG A 25 10.74 8.99 15.43
C ARG A 25 10.25 8.39 14.11
N ILE A 26 10.47 9.07 12.99
CA ILE A 26 10.16 8.57 11.64
C ILE A 26 10.90 7.25 11.38
N GLU A 27 12.19 7.19 11.69
CA GLU A 27 13.01 5.99 11.51
C GLU A 27 12.50 4.80 12.34
N LYS A 28 12.02 5.06 13.56
CA LYS A 28 11.39 4.03 14.40
C LYS A 28 10.17 3.43 13.73
N HIS A 29 9.27 4.25 13.18
CA HIS A 29 8.10 3.81 12.43
C HIS A 29 8.49 3.03 11.17
N LEU A 30 9.47 3.52 10.40
CA LEU A 30 9.95 2.81 9.21
C LEU A 30 10.60 1.45 9.54
N ASN A 31 11.32 1.35 10.65
CA ASN A 31 11.87 0.09 11.11
C ASN A 31 10.78 -0.89 11.56
N ALA A 32 9.70 -0.41 12.19
CA ALA A 32 8.53 -1.22 12.50
C ALA A 32 7.82 -1.69 11.21
N CYS A 33 7.61 -0.79 10.24
CA CYS A 33 7.06 -1.11 8.92
C CYS A 33 7.85 -2.25 8.24
N LYS A 34 9.18 -2.11 8.14
CA LYS A 34 10.07 -3.17 7.60
C LYS A 34 9.89 -4.50 8.31
N ARG A 35 9.83 -4.48 9.65
CA ARG A 35 9.65 -5.69 10.44
C ARG A 35 8.32 -6.37 10.12
N TYR A 36 7.22 -5.62 10.06
CA TYR A 36 5.92 -6.18 9.69
C TYR A 36 5.88 -6.70 8.25
N LEU A 37 6.55 -6.02 7.31
CA LEU A 37 6.76 -6.52 5.94
C LEU A 37 7.61 -7.80 5.91
N ASN A 38 8.50 -8.05 6.85
CA ASN A 38 9.27 -9.31 6.86
C ASN A 38 8.55 -10.45 7.61
N MET A 39 7.36 -10.20 8.14
CA MET A 39 6.51 -11.19 8.80
C MET A 39 5.45 -11.76 7.83
N HIS A 40 4.39 -12.35 8.41
CA HIS A 40 3.27 -12.93 7.68
C HIS A 40 2.46 -11.87 6.90
N PRO A 41 1.87 -12.21 5.73
CA PRO A 41 1.03 -11.30 4.95
C PRO A 41 -0.10 -10.59 5.72
N SER A 42 -0.60 -11.19 6.80
CA SER A 42 -1.63 -10.60 7.68
C SER A 42 -1.15 -9.39 8.50
N LYS A 43 0.14 -9.04 8.43
CA LYS A 43 0.71 -7.86 9.11
C LYS A 43 0.91 -6.67 8.18
N VAL A 44 0.56 -6.79 6.89
CA VAL A 44 0.78 -5.71 5.93
C VAL A 44 -0.02 -4.45 6.27
N GLU A 45 -1.24 -4.58 6.81
CA GLU A 45 -2.02 -3.43 7.28
C GLU A 45 -1.28 -2.67 8.40
N LYS A 46 -0.74 -3.39 9.39
CA LYS A 46 0.09 -2.77 10.44
C LYS A 46 1.35 -2.11 9.88
N ALA A 47 1.94 -2.71 8.85
CA ALA A 47 3.09 -2.08 8.18
C ALA A 47 2.69 -0.78 7.48
N LEU A 48 1.49 -0.74 6.90
CA LEU A 48 0.94 0.45 6.25
C LEU A 48 0.63 1.55 7.28
N ASP A 49 0.07 1.20 8.43
CA ASP A 49 -0.17 2.14 9.54
C ASP A 49 1.12 2.84 9.96
N GLU A 50 2.17 2.06 10.23
CA GLU A 50 3.49 2.61 10.60
C GLU A 50 4.06 3.53 9.51
N ALA A 51 3.89 3.17 8.23
CA ALA A 51 4.35 4.00 7.12
C ALA A 51 3.52 5.29 6.96
N ASN A 52 2.23 5.27 7.29
CA ASN A 52 1.36 6.44 7.28
C ASN A 52 1.65 7.38 8.46
N ASP A 53 1.92 6.85 9.65
CA ASP A 53 2.37 7.63 10.81
C ASP A 53 3.70 8.35 10.50
N ALA A 54 4.66 7.63 9.91
CA ALA A 54 5.92 8.21 9.45
C ALA A 54 5.70 9.35 8.44
N SER A 55 4.83 9.14 7.44
CA SER A 55 4.53 10.15 6.41
C SER A 55 3.83 11.36 7.01
N SER A 56 2.92 11.16 7.96
CA SER A 56 2.20 12.25 8.64
C SER A 56 3.16 13.16 9.39
N LEU A 57 4.12 12.58 10.13
CA LEU A 57 5.19 13.33 10.79
C LEU A 57 6.06 14.10 9.78
N ALA A 58 6.50 13.43 8.71
CA ALA A 58 7.35 14.06 7.71
C ALA A 58 6.67 15.21 6.96
N VAL A 59 5.37 15.08 6.66
CA VAL A 59 4.58 16.12 5.97
C VAL A 59 4.32 17.31 6.89
N ALA A 60 3.93 17.06 8.15
CA ALA A 60 3.70 18.12 9.13
C ALA A 60 4.94 19.01 9.30
N GLU A 61 6.12 18.40 9.27
CA GLU A 61 7.40 19.07 9.48
C GLU A 61 8.12 19.48 8.18
N GLY A 62 7.44 19.39 7.03
CA GLY A 62 7.98 19.82 5.73
C GLY A 62 9.20 19.04 5.24
N MET A 63 9.39 17.80 5.71
CA MET A 63 10.57 16.97 5.46
C MET A 63 10.50 16.24 4.10
N VAL A 64 10.35 17.00 3.01
CA VAL A 64 10.04 16.51 1.65
C VAL A 64 10.97 15.38 1.16
N LYS A 65 12.27 15.46 1.47
CA LYS A 65 13.23 14.42 1.05
C LYS A 65 12.95 13.07 1.73
N ILE A 66 12.58 13.10 3.00
CA ILE A 66 12.28 11.90 3.78
C ILE A 66 10.91 11.35 3.38
N ASP A 67 9.91 12.23 3.19
CA ASP A 67 8.58 11.81 2.72
C ASP A 67 8.65 11.03 1.40
N ARG A 68 9.46 11.49 0.43
CA ARG A 68 9.69 10.75 -0.82
C ARG A 68 10.25 9.34 -0.59
N LYS A 69 11.07 9.11 0.45
CA LYS A 69 11.54 7.77 0.82
C LYS A 69 10.44 6.96 1.52
N ILE A 70 9.62 7.60 2.36
CA ILE A 70 8.48 6.94 3.04
C ILE A 70 7.45 6.42 2.02
N LYS A 71 7.23 7.15 0.92
CA LYS A 71 6.35 6.71 -0.19
C LYS A 71 6.72 5.33 -0.74
N PHE A 72 8.00 4.96 -0.73
CA PHE A 72 8.42 3.62 -1.13
C PHE A 72 7.87 2.53 -0.21
N TYR A 73 7.91 2.73 1.12
CA TYR A 73 7.36 1.79 2.09
C TYR A 73 5.85 1.65 1.94
N ARG A 74 5.15 2.77 1.77
CA ARG A 74 3.70 2.78 1.50
C ARG A 74 3.39 2.02 0.21
N ALA A 75 4.16 2.26 -0.86
CA ALA A 75 4.00 1.55 -2.12
C ALA A 75 4.17 0.03 -1.97
N GLU A 76 5.19 -0.42 -1.23
CA GLU A 76 5.40 -1.85 -0.95
C GLU A 76 4.24 -2.46 -0.14
N CYS A 77 3.69 -1.72 0.82
CA CYS A 77 2.50 -2.17 1.56
C CYS A 77 1.29 -2.33 0.64
N HIS A 78 0.94 -1.30 -0.14
CA HIS A 78 -0.16 -1.35 -1.10
C HIS A 78 0.03 -2.46 -2.13
N ARG A 79 1.27 -2.66 -2.62
CA ARG A 79 1.60 -3.74 -3.55
C ARG A 79 1.28 -5.11 -2.97
N ARG A 80 1.55 -5.33 -1.68
CA ARG A 80 1.26 -6.61 -1.00
C ARG A 80 -0.20 -6.79 -0.63
N LEU A 81 -0.96 -5.71 -0.51
CA LEU A 81 -2.42 -5.72 -0.44
C LEU A 81 -3.08 -5.87 -1.82
N GLU A 82 -2.28 -5.97 -2.89
CA GLU A 82 -2.74 -6.03 -4.28
C GLU A 82 -3.49 -4.76 -4.73
N GLU A 83 -3.25 -3.64 -4.07
CA GLU A 83 -3.77 -2.31 -4.40
C GLU A 83 -2.86 -1.65 -5.44
N TRP A 84 -2.84 -2.23 -6.65
CA TRP A 84 -1.87 -1.91 -7.70
C TRP A 84 -1.91 -0.45 -8.18
N ARG A 85 -3.08 0.19 -8.13
CA ARG A 85 -3.25 1.60 -8.53
C ARG A 85 -2.54 2.53 -7.55
N GLU A 86 -2.81 2.36 -6.27
CA GLU A 86 -2.23 3.12 -5.17
C GLU A 86 -0.72 2.88 -5.09
N ALA A 87 -0.29 1.62 -5.18
CA ALA A 87 1.12 1.26 -5.23
C ALA A 87 1.83 1.94 -6.42
N GLY A 88 1.24 1.88 -7.62
CA GLY A 88 1.78 2.49 -8.82
C GLY A 88 1.96 4.01 -8.69
N LYS A 89 0.95 4.71 -8.19
CA LYS A 89 1.03 6.16 -7.94
C LYS A 89 2.18 6.51 -6.99
N LEU A 90 2.31 5.77 -5.89
CA LEU A 90 3.35 6.01 -4.89
C LEU A 90 4.75 5.70 -5.43
N TYR A 91 4.92 4.67 -6.24
CA TYR A 91 6.20 4.38 -6.89
C TYR A 91 6.63 5.48 -7.88
N GLU A 92 5.71 6.16 -8.55
CA GLU A 92 6.06 7.31 -9.42
C GLU A 92 6.55 8.52 -8.61
N GLU A 93 5.99 8.72 -7.42
CA GLU A 93 6.32 9.86 -6.56
C GLU A 93 7.52 9.63 -5.62
N CYS A 94 7.92 8.37 -5.40
CA CYS A 94 9.02 8.05 -4.50
C CYS A 94 10.39 8.22 -5.17
N VAL A 95 11.42 8.42 -4.35
CA VAL A 95 12.81 8.53 -4.78
C VAL A 95 13.64 7.51 -3.99
N VAL A 96 14.47 6.76 -4.72
CA VAL A 96 15.42 5.79 -4.17
C VAL A 96 16.84 6.19 -4.56
N ASP A 97 17.83 5.55 -3.94
CA ASP A 97 19.22 5.77 -4.31
C ASP A 97 19.51 5.17 -5.70
N ALA A 98 20.50 5.70 -6.42
CA ALA A 98 20.81 5.32 -7.81
C ALA A 98 20.95 3.81 -8.04
N ARG A 99 21.48 3.09 -7.05
CA ARG A 99 21.65 1.62 -7.09
C ARG A 99 20.32 0.85 -7.18
N ASP A 100 19.24 1.45 -6.68
CA ASP A 100 17.92 0.83 -6.53
C ASP A 100 16.92 1.30 -7.61
N GLU A 101 17.34 2.20 -8.52
CA GLU A 101 16.49 2.73 -9.60
C GLU A 101 15.95 1.63 -10.53
N LYS A 102 16.76 0.61 -10.83
CA LYS A 102 16.33 -0.53 -11.66
C LYS A 102 15.20 -1.30 -10.99
N TYR A 103 15.26 -1.48 -9.67
CA TYR A 103 14.20 -2.13 -8.91
C TYR A 103 12.92 -1.28 -8.96
N LEU A 104 13.03 0.03 -8.72
CA LEU A 104 11.88 0.94 -8.76
C LEU A 104 11.21 0.96 -10.14
N ALA A 105 12.00 1.01 -11.22
CA ALA A 105 11.49 0.92 -12.59
C ALA A 105 10.74 -0.40 -12.85
N GLY A 106 11.28 -1.51 -12.32
CA GLY A 106 10.62 -2.82 -12.35
C GLY A 106 9.26 -2.81 -11.63
N MET A 107 9.18 -2.20 -10.45
CA MET A 107 7.93 -2.10 -9.69
C MET A 107 6.87 -1.22 -10.38
N ARG A 108 7.29 -0.09 -10.96
CA ARG A 108 6.39 0.76 -11.76
C ARG A 108 5.80 0.00 -12.95
N ARG A 109 6.64 -0.76 -13.65
CA ARG A 109 6.20 -1.62 -14.76
C ARG A 109 5.23 -2.70 -14.27
N LEU A 110 5.58 -3.40 -13.19
CA LEU A 110 4.72 -4.44 -12.61
C LEU A 110 3.32 -3.91 -12.29
N CYS A 111 3.22 -2.72 -11.69
CA CYS A 111 1.93 -2.10 -11.39
C CYS A 111 1.13 -1.81 -12.66
N ARG A 112 1.77 -1.29 -13.72
CA ARG A 112 1.10 -1.08 -15.02
C ARG A 112 0.61 -2.39 -15.62
N ASP A 113 1.46 -3.42 -15.63
CA ASP A 113 1.11 -4.73 -16.19
C ASP A 113 -0.09 -5.35 -15.45
N LYS A 114 -0.13 -5.24 -14.11
CA LYS A 114 -1.26 -5.70 -13.27
C LYS A 114 -2.55 -4.92 -13.51
N LEU A 115 -2.45 -3.63 -13.83
CA LEU A 115 -3.62 -2.79 -14.16
C LEU A 115 -4.11 -3.00 -15.60
N SER A 116 -3.22 -3.38 -16.53
CA SER A 116 -3.54 -3.62 -17.95
C SER A 116 -3.95 -5.07 -18.27
N GLY A 117 -3.72 -6.01 -17.35
CA GLY A 117 -4.16 -7.39 -17.52
C GLY A 117 -5.68 -7.48 -17.70
N PRO A 118 -6.21 -8.59 -18.27
CA PRO A 118 -7.66 -8.79 -18.29
C PRO A 118 -8.15 -8.62 -16.87
N ARG A 119 -9.13 -7.72 -16.66
CA ARG A 119 -9.80 -7.55 -15.37
C ARG A 119 -10.13 -8.93 -14.85
N ASN A 120 -9.34 -9.43 -13.91
CA ASN A 120 -9.64 -10.65 -13.21
C ASN A 120 -10.72 -10.24 -12.22
N ASP A 121 -11.93 -10.03 -12.75
CA ASP A 121 -13.18 -9.95 -12.01
C ASP A 121 -13.47 -11.36 -11.47
N SER A 122 -12.58 -11.87 -10.63
CA SER A 122 -12.82 -13.04 -9.79
C SER A 122 -14.01 -12.79 -8.84
N ARG A 123 -14.41 -11.52 -8.66
CA ARG A 123 -15.66 -11.12 -7.98
C ARG A 123 -16.91 -11.25 -8.85
N LEU A 124 -16.83 -11.30 -10.18
CA LEU A 124 -18.00 -11.58 -11.04
C LEU A 124 -18.25 -13.08 -11.25
N ARG A 125 -17.25 -13.94 -11.05
CA ARG A 125 -17.42 -15.40 -11.20
C ARG A 125 -18.22 -16.07 -10.08
N HIS A 126 -18.53 -15.37 -8.98
CA HIS A 126 -19.30 -15.94 -7.86
C HIS A 126 -20.80 -15.61 -7.88
N LYS A 127 -21.34 -14.98 -8.93
CA LYS A 127 -22.78 -14.70 -9.05
C LYS A 127 -23.51 -15.25 -10.27
N GLU A 128 -22.84 -16.04 -11.11
CA GLU A 128 -23.47 -16.76 -12.24
C GLU A 128 -23.26 -18.29 -12.14
N GLY A 129 -23.46 -18.83 -10.93
CA GLY A 129 -23.36 -20.26 -10.66
C GLY A 129 -24.40 -20.74 -9.65
N CYS A 130 -25.61 -20.17 -9.69
CA CYS A 130 -26.75 -20.71 -8.95
C CYS A 130 -27.99 -20.64 -9.86
N GLY A 131 -28.15 -21.68 -10.69
CA GLY A 131 -29.23 -21.78 -11.65
C GLY A 131 -29.40 -23.23 -12.11
N ASN A 132 -30.19 -23.97 -11.34
CA ASN A 132 -30.93 -25.18 -11.72
C ASN A 132 -30.15 -26.49 -11.93
N LEU A 133 -29.89 -27.18 -10.81
CA LEU A 133 -29.78 -28.64 -10.77
C LEU A 133 -31.03 -29.23 -10.09
N ARG A 134 -32.19 -29.10 -10.76
CA ARG A 134 -33.41 -29.85 -10.42
C ARG A 134 -34.27 -30.05 -11.66
N GLN A 135 -34.04 -31.15 -12.38
CA GLN A 135 -35.06 -32.01 -12.98
C GLN A 135 -34.36 -32.92 -13.98
N MET A 136 -34.43 -34.23 -13.73
CA MET A 136 -34.71 -35.31 -14.70
C MET A 136 -34.13 -36.61 -14.16
N SER A 137 -34.74 -37.10 -13.07
CA SER A 137 -34.71 -38.51 -12.72
C SER A 137 -36.16 -38.99 -12.70
N ARG A 138 -36.68 -39.35 -13.87
CA ARG A 138 -37.87 -40.20 -14.02
C ARG A 138 -37.77 -41.04 -15.30
N SER A 139 -37.56 -42.33 -15.06
CA SER A 139 -38.07 -43.50 -15.78
C SER A 139 -37.69 -43.68 -17.26
N HIS A 140 -37.02 -44.79 -17.58
CA HIS A 140 -37.68 -46.06 -17.93
C HIS A 140 -36.61 -47.14 -18.11
N ASN A 141 -36.66 -48.17 -17.25
CA ASN A 141 -36.01 -49.44 -17.50
C ASN A 141 -37.09 -50.35 -18.06
N ASP A 142 -37.03 -50.66 -19.35
CA ASP A 142 -37.72 -51.80 -19.92
C ASP A 142 -36.99 -52.26 -21.18
N LYS A 143 -36.92 -53.59 -21.31
CA LYS A 143 -36.43 -54.44 -22.41
C LYS A 143 -35.02 -55.00 -22.28
N VAL A 144 -34.97 -56.17 -21.66
CA VAL A 144 -34.09 -57.26 -22.09
C VAL A 144 -35.00 -58.39 -22.61
N GLU A 145 -35.11 -58.50 -23.93
CA GLU A 145 -35.43 -59.74 -24.63
C GLU A 145 -34.15 -60.10 -25.41
N VAL A 146 -33.54 -61.24 -25.10
CA VAL A 146 -33.48 -62.46 -25.94
C VAL A 146 -33.16 -63.64 -25.02
#